data_AF-A0A6G3X545-F1
#
_entry.id   AF-A0A6G3X545-F1
#
_cell.length_a   1.000
_cell.length_b   1.000
_cell.length_c   1.000
_cell.angle_alpha   90.00
_cell.angle_beta   90.00
_cell.angle_gamma   90.00
#
_symmetry.space_group_name_H-M   'P 1'
#
loop_
_entity.id
_entity.type
_entity.pdbx_description
1 polymer ?
#
loop_
_entity_poly.entity_id
_entity_poly.type
_entity_poly.pdbx_seq_one_letter_code
_entity_poly.pdbx_strand_id
1 'polypeptide(L)'
;MSAAHALYPTVQLAATEGASEHRPLIITLFAAFVVATLVITVWAGRQTRSASDFYAGGRQFTGFQNGLAVSGDYMSAASFLGIAGAIALFGYDGFLYSIGFLVAWLVALLLVAEPLRNSGRYTMGDV
;
A
#
# COMPACT_ATOMS: atom_id res chain seq x y z
N MET A 1 -9.29 44.08 16.26
CA MET A 1 -8.38 43.07 15.66
C MET A 1 -7.15 42.96 16.55
N SER A 2 -6.60 41.77 16.73
CA SER A 2 -5.33 41.46 17.44
C SER A 2 -5.44 40.97 18.89
N ALA A 3 -6.03 39.79 19.09
CA ALA A 3 -5.78 38.97 20.29
C ALA A 3 -5.95 37.45 20.07
N ALA A 4 -5.93 36.97 18.83
CA ALA A 4 -6.13 35.53 18.51
C ALA A 4 -4.85 34.80 18.04
N HIS A 5 -3.73 35.51 17.90
CA HIS A 5 -2.49 34.94 17.33
C HIS A 5 -1.51 34.35 18.36
N ALA A 6 -1.82 34.41 19.66
CA ALA A 6 -0.86 34.08 20.72
C ALA A 6 -1.02 32.70 21.37
N LEU A 7 -2.00 31.88 20.96
CA LEU A 7 -2.33 30.62 21.67
C LEU A 7 -1.80 29.33 21.03
N TYR A 8 -1.03 29.39 19.93
CA TYR A 8 -0.42 28.19 19.31
C TYR A 8 1.08 28.29 18.98
N PRO A 9 1.97 28.89 19.80
CA PRO A 9 3.40 28.92 19.47
C PRO A 9 4.14 27.61 19.79
N THR A 10 3.54 26.66 20.51
CA THR A 10 4.24 25.47 21.03
C THR A 10 4.19 24.23 20.12
N VAL A 11 3.32 24.20 19.10
CA VAL A 11 3.21 23.05 18.18
C VAL A 11 4.22 23.14 17.02
N GLN A 12 4.73 24.33 16.71
CA GLN A 12 5.61 24.55 15.55
C GLN A 12 7.11 24.35 15.80
N LEU A 13 7.59 24.22 17.05
CA LEU A 13 9.04 24.24 17.34
C LEU A 13 9.72 22.87 17.53
N ALA A 14 8.96 21.79 17.77
CA ALA A 14 9.58 20.47 18.01
C ALA A 14 9.97 19.74 16.71
N ALA A 15 9.39 20.10 15.56
CA ALA A 15 9.60 19.40 14.30
C ALA A 15 10.82 19.90 13.50
N THR A 16 11.35 21.08 13.82
CA THR A 16 12.37 21.74 12.99
C THR A 16 13.80 21.41 13.41
N GLU A 17 14.08 21.25 14.72
CA GLU A 17 15.45 21.01 15.20
C GLU A 17 15.92 19.57 14.95
N GLY A 18 15.15 18.55 15.36
CA GLY A 18 15.52 17.13 15.19
C GLY A 18 15.43 16.60 13.75
N ALA A 19 14.59 17.20 12.91
CA ALA A 19 14.43 16.78 11.52
C ALA A 19 15.61 17.19 10.63
N SER A 20 16.41 18.19 11.03
CA SER A 20 17.55 18.69 10.24
C SER A 20 18.72 17.71 10.24
N GLU A 21 19.04 17.10 11.39
CA GLU A 21 20.14 16.15 11.57
C GLU A 21 19.87 14.80 10.89
N HIS A 22 18.62 14.34 10.90
CA HIS A 22 18.23 13.04 10.34
C HIS A 22 17.78 13.12 8.88
N ARG A 23 17.58 14.33 8.33
CA ARG A 23 17.20 14.55 6.93
C ARG A 23 18.06 13.78 5.92
N PRO A 24 19.41 13.81 5.98
CA PRO A 24 20.23 13.05 5.03
C PRO A 24 20.00 11.54 5.15
N LEU A 25 19.84 11.02 6.38
CA LEU A 25 19.57 9.60 6.62
C LEU A 25 18.22 9.18 6.05
N ILE A 26 17.16 9.95 6.30
CA ILE A 26 15.81 9.67 5.79
C ILE A 26 15.82 9.64 4.26
N ILE A 27 16.41 10.66 3.62
CA ILE A 27 16.50 10.73 2.15
C ILE A 27 17.30 9.55 1.61
N THR A 28 18.42 9.19 2.26
CA THR A 28 19.26 8.08 1.82
C THR A 28 18.52 6.74 1.92
N LEU A 29 17.86 6.47 3.05
CA LEU A 29 17.08 5.23 3.22
C LEU A 29 15.92 5.14 2.23
N PHE A 30 15.18 6.24 2.04
CA PHE A 30 14.09 6.30 1.08
C PHE A 30 14.59 6.07 -0.35
N ALA A 31 15.64 6.77 -0.77
CA ALA A 31 16.23 6.61 -2.09
C ALA A 31 16.78 5.20 -2.30
N ALA A 32 17.46 4.63 -1.30
CA ALA A 32 17.97 3.26 -1.34
C ALA A 32 16.83 2.24 -1.52
N PHE A 33 15.73 2.40 -0.77
CA PHE A 33 14.54 1.56 -0.91
C PHE A 33 13.90 1.67 -2.31
N VAL A 34 13.75 2.89 -2.83
CA VAL A 34 13.20 3.13 -4.18
C VAL A 34 14.10 2.52 -5.26
N VAL A 35 15.41 2.72 -5.17
CA VAL A 35 16.36 2.14 -6.13
C VAL A 35 16.34 0.62 -6.06
N ALA A 36 16.33 0.04 -4.85
CA ALA A 36 16.27 -1.40 -4.67
C ALA A 36 15.00 -2.00 -5.29
N THR A 37 13.82 -1.41 -5.03
CA THR A 37 12.56 -1.87 -5.61
C THR A 37 12.56 -1.74 -7.13
N LEU A 38 13.00 -0.60 -7.69
CA LEU A 38 13.12 -0.41 -9.13
C LEU A 38 14.08 -1.40 -9.79
N VAL A 39 15.24 -1.67 -9.20
CA VAL A 39 16.20 -2.65 -9.71
C VAL A 39 15.57 -4.04 -9.76
N ILE A 40 14.88 -4.45 -8.68
CA ILE A 40 14.18 -5.74 -8.63
C ILE A 40 13.08 -5.80 -9.70
N THR A 41 12.26 -4.76 -9.84
CA THR A 41 11.17 -4.70 -10.82
C THR A 41 11.68 -4.75 -12.26
N VAL A 42 12.74 -3.98 -12.58
CA VAL A 42 13.34 -3.97 -13.92
C VAL A 42 13.99 -5.31 -14.22
N TRP A 43 14.72 -5.89 -13.26
CA TRP A 43 15.34 -7.20 -13.41
C TRP A 43 14.28 -8.30 -13.65
N ALA A 44 13.22 -8.33 -12.84
CA ALA A 44 12.13 -9.29 -13.00
C ALA A 44 11.40 -9.10 -14.34
N GLY A 45 11.12 -7.86 -14.74
CA GLY A 45 10.44 -7.54 -16.00
C GLY A 45 11.24 -7.94 -17.25
N ARG A 46 12.58 -7.96 -17.18
CA ARG A 46 13.44 -8.43 -18.28
C ARG A 46 13.39 -9.95 -18.47
N GLN A 47 12.89 -10.69 -17.49
CA GLN A 47 12.77 -12.15 -17.55
C GLN A 47 11.45 -12.62 -18.19
N THR A 48 10.47 -11.72 -18.34
CA THR A 48 9.16 -12.00 -18.93
C THR A 48 9.22 -12.17 -20.45
N ARG A 49 8.69 -13.27 -21.00
CA ARG A 49 8.75 -13.57 -22.45
C ARG A 49 7.40 -13.81 -23.11
N SER A 50 6.37 -14.17 -22.34
CA SER A 50 5.02 -14.43 -22.85
C SER A 50 3.95 -13.65 -22.08
N ALA A 51 2.74 -13.56 -22.64
CA ALA A 51 1.60 -12.95 -21.96
C ALA A 51 1.26 -13.69 -20.64
N SER A 52 1.39 -15.01 -20.60
CA SER A 52 1.21 -15.79 -19.36
C SER A 52 2.27 -15.48 -18.31
N ASP A 53 3.50 -15.16 -18.72
CA ASP A 53 4.55 -14.75 -17.79
C ASP A 53 4.28 -13.35 -17.24
N PHE A 54 3.74 -12.45 -18.07
CA PHE A 54 3.43 -11.08 -17.68
C PHE A 54 2.21 -11.00 -16.75
N TYR A 55 1.10 -11.65 -17.12
CA TYR A 55 -0.17 -11.55 -16.40
C TYR A 55 -0.32 -12.57 -15.27
N ALA A 56 0.28 -13.75 -15.38
CA ALA A 56 0.09 -14.83 -14.41
C ALA A 56 1.39 -15.34 -13.80
N GLY A 57 2.54 -14.72 -14.08
CA GLY A 57 3.85 -15.18 -13.60
C GLY A 57 4.16 -16.63 -14.01
N GLY A 58 3.65 -17.06 -15.16
CA GLY A 58 3.75 -18.45 -15.63
C GLY A 58 3.05 -19.48 -14.73
N ARG A 59 2.19 -19.03 -13.81
CA ARG A 59 1.52 -19.86 -12.78
C ARG A 59 2.50 -20.62 -11.87
N GLN A 60 3.69 -20.06 -11.66
CA GLN A 60 4.79 -20.70 -10.92
C GLN A 60 4.82 -20.33 -9.42
N PHE A 61 4.08 -19.30 -8.99
CA PHE A 61 4.09 -18.86 -7.60
C PHE A 61 3.31 -19.80 -6.68
N THR A 62 3.88 -20.06 -5.50
CA THR A 62 3.22 -20.78 -4.42
C THR A 62 2.07 -19.95 -3.83
N GLY A 63 1.11 -20.62 -3.18
CA GLY A 63 -0.01 -19.94 -2.52
C GLY A 63 0.43 -18.92 -1.47
N PHE A 64 1.52 -19.20 -0.74
CA PHE A 64 2.08 -18.28 0.25
C PHE A 64 2.70 -17.03 -0.41
N GLN A 65 3.46 -17.18 -1.49
CA GLN A 65 4.04 -16.04 -2.20
C GLN A 65 2.95 -15.14 -2.79
N ASN A 66 1.90 -15.74 -3.37
CA ASN A 66 0.76 -14.97 -3.88
C ASN A 66 -0.01 -14.29 -2.74
N GLY A 67 -0.22 -14.99 -1.62
CA GLY A 67 -0.86 -14.41 -0.43
C GLY A 67 -0.08 -13.23 0.14
N LEU A 68 1.25 -13.32 0.20
CA LEU A 68 2.11 -12.21 0.61
C LEU A 68 2.01 -11.03 -0.36
N ALA A 69 2.06 -11.27 -1.67
CA ALA A 69 1.93 -10.22 -2.67
C ALA A 69 0.60 -9.47 -2.54
N VAL A 70 -0.51 -10.20 -2.46
CA VAL A 70 -1.86 -9.64 -2.31
C VAL A 70 -2.03 -8.89 -0.98
N SER A 71 -1.46 -9.41 0.11
CA SER A 71 -1.45 -8.69 1.39
C SER A 71 -0.63 -7.40 1.33
N GLY A 72 0.48 -7.38 0.57
CA GLY A 72 1.31 -6.20 0.36
C GLY A 72 0.55 -5.09 -0.36
N ASP A 73 -0.17 -5.45 -1.43
CA ASP A 73 -1.03 -4.50 -2.16
C ASP A 73 -2.13 -3.91 -1.27
N TYR A 74 -2.73 -4.74 -0.40
CA TYR A 74 -3.71 -4.27 0.58
C TYR A 74 -3.10 -3.28 1.58
N MET A 75 -1.83 -3.44 1.98
CA MET A 75 -1.15 -2.56 2.95
C MET A 75 -0.62 -1.25 2.35
N SER A 76 -1.02 -0.88 1.14
CA SER A 76 -0.57 0.36 0.48
C SER A 76 -0.77 1.62 1.34
N ALA A 77 -0.10 2.71 0.94
CA ALA A 77 -0.22 4.00 1.62
C ALA A 77 -1.67 4.49 1.73
N ALA A 78 -2.54 4.14 0.77
CA ALA A 78 -3.95 4.47 0.80
C ALA A 78 -4.67 3.77 1.96
N SER A 79 -4.35 2.51 2.25
CA SER A 79 -4.93 1.77 3.38
C SER A 79 -4.42 2.30 4.71
N PHE A 80 -3.11 2.56 4.82
CA PHE A 80 -2.53 3.12 6.05
C PHE A 80 -3.07 4.52 6.36
N LEU A 81 -2.90 5.46 5.41
CA LEU A 81 -3.32 6.85 5.59
C LEU A 81 -4.85 6.98 5.57
N GLY A 82 -5.54 6.15 4.80
CA GLY A 82 -7.01 6.14 4.71
C GLY A 82 -7.66 5.75 6.02
N ILE A 83 -7.19 4.68 6.67
CA ILE A 83 -7.72 4.27 7.99
C ILE A 83 -7.35 5.30 9.05
N ALA A 84 -6.09 5.76 9.09
CA ALA A 84 -5.66 6.80 10.03
C ALA A 84 -6.47 8.09 9.87
N GLY A 85 -6.72 8.51 8.63
CA GLY A 85 -7.53 9.68 8.30
C GLY A 85 -9.01 9.49 8.66
N ALA A 86 -9.59 8.32 8.37
CA ALA A 86 -10.96 8.00 8.73
C ALA A 86 -11.17 8.03 10.25
N ILE A 87 -10.24 7.47 11.03
CA ILE A 87 -10.28 7.52 12.49
C ILE A 87 -10.10 8.96 12.99
N ALA A 88 -9.19 9.74 12.38
CA ALA A 88 -8.99 11.13 12.77
C ALA A 88 -10.24 12.00 12.54
N LEU A 89 -11.03 11.72 11.50
CA LEU A 89 -12.23 12.48 11.16
C LEU A 89 -13.50 11.97 11.86
N PHE A 90 -13.66 10.66 12.01
CA PHE A 90 -14.90 10.01 12.47
C PHE A 90 -14.74 9.22 13.77
N GLY A 91 -13.55 9.20 14.38
CA GLY A 91 -13.29 8.52 15.64
C GLY A 91 -13.49 7.00 15.55
N TYR A 92 -14.24 6.46 16.52
CA TYR A 92 -14.51 5.03 16.63
C TYR A 92 -15.26 4.46 15.42
N ASP A 93 -16.16 5.25 14.83
CA ASP A 93 -16.93 4.80 13.66
C ASP A 93 -16.01 4.61 12.44
N GLY A 94 -15.00 5.46 12.28
CA GLY A 94 -13.97 5.30 11.24
C GLY A 94 -13.17 4.00 11.39
N PHE A 95 -12.90 3.58 12.64
CA PHE A 95 -12.29 2.28 12.92
C PHE A 95 -13.23 1.12 12.55
N LEU A 96 -14.51 1.19 12.90
CA LEU A 96 -15.48 0.16 12.52
C LEU A 96 -15.62 0.01 11.00
N TYR A 97 -15.61 1.13 10.26
CA TYR A 97 -15.60 1.11 8.79
C TYR A 97 -14.37 0.40 8.22
N SER A 98 -13.20 0.56 8.84
CA SER A 98 -11.98 -0.12 8.38
C SER A 98 -12.05 -1.65 8.50
N ILE A 99 -12.71 -2.16 9.55
CA ILE A 99 -12.95 -3.60 9.72
C ILE A 99 -13.88 -4.09 8.61
N GLY A 100 -14.94 -3.34 8.30
CA GLY A 100 -15.85 -3.66 7.20
C GLY A 100 -15.13 -3.77 5.86
N PHE A 101 -14.20 -2.85 5.58
CA PHE A 101 -13.39 -2.89 4.36
C PHE A 101 -12.48 -4.13 4.31
N LEU A 102 -11.81 -4.46 5.41
CA LEU A 102 -10.97 -5.66 5.50
C LEU A 102 -11.77 -6.94 5.27
N VAL A 103 -12.93 -7.07 5.92
CA VAL A 103 -13.80 -8.25 5.77
C VAL A 103 -14.33 -8.35 4.34
N ALA A 104 -14.77 -7.25 3.74
CA ALA A 104 -15.23 -7.23 2.36
C ALA A 104 -14.13 -7.68 1.38
N TRP A 105 -12.89 -7.23 1.59
CA TRP A 105 -11.74 -7.66 0.81
C TRP A 105 -11.48 -9.18 0.95
N LEU A 106 -11.55 -9.74 2.17
CA LEU A 106 -11.42 -11.18 2.38
C LEU A 106 -12.55 -11.97 1.70
N VAL A 107 -13.79 -11.49 1.81
CA VAL A 107 -14.95 -12.12 1.14
C VAL A 107 -14.77 -12.09 -0.38
N ALA A 108 -14.31 -10.98 -0.95
CA ALA A 108 -14.00 -10.89 -2.37
C ALA A 108 -12.89 -11.87 -2.79
N LEU A 109 -11.82 -12.00 -2.00
CA LEU A 109 -10.77 -12.98 -2.28
C LEU A 109 -11.27 -14.42 -2.21
N LEU A 110 -12.12 -14.75 -1.24
CA LEU A 110 -12.64 -16.12 -1.09
C LEU A 110 -13.68 -16.50 -2.15
N LEU A 111 -14.55 -15.56 -2.54
CA LEU A 111 -15.66 -15.86 -3.45
C LEU A 111 -15.36 -15.54 -4.92
N VAL A 112 -14.58 -14.50 -5.19
CA VAL A 112 -14.37 -13.98 -6.56
C VAL A 112 -13.03 -14.47 -7.13
N ALA A 113 -11.99 -14.66 -6.30
CA ALA A 113 -10.68 -15.01 -6.83
C ALA A 113 -10.64 -16.41 -7.47
N GLU A 114 -11.38 -17.39 -6.94
CA GLU A 114 -11.40 -18.74 -7.49
C GLU A 114 -12.08 -18.82 -8.89
N PRO A 115 -13.29 -18.27 -9.12
CA PRO A 115 -13.87 -18.18 -10.46
C PRO A 115 -12.96 -17.48 -11.47
N LEU A 116 -12.36 -16.34 -11.07
CA LEU A 116 -11.46 -15.60 -11.94
C LEU A 116 -10.19 -16.40 -12.28
N ARG A 117 -9.58 -17.09 -11.30
CA ARG A 117 -8.41 -17.95 -11.51
C ARG A 117 -8.70 -19.13 -12.43
N ASN A 118 -9.93 -19.66 -12.38
CA ASN A 118 -10.35 -20.84 -13.14
C ASN A 118 -10.82 -20.50 -14.56
N SER A 119 -11.12 -19.23 -14.85
CA SER A 119 -11.55 -18.76 -16.19
C SER A 119 -10.48 -18.90 -17.29
N GLY A 120 -9.20 -18.97 -16.90
CA GLY A 120 -8.07 -19.00 -17.84
C GLY A 120 -7.84 -17.68 -18.60
N ARG A 121 -8.58 -16.61 -18.24
CA ARG A 121 -8.42 -15.26 -18.79
C ARG A 121 -7.48 -14.42 -17.92
N TYR A 122 -7.01 -13.29 -18.47
CA TYR A 122 -5.98 -12.47 -17.83
C TYR A 122 -6.53 -11.18 -17.22
N THR A 123 -7.65 -10.65 -17.72
CA THR A 123 -8.24 -9.41 -17.22
C THR A 123 -9.69 -9.62 -16.79
N MET A 124 -10.20 -8.79 -15.89
CA MET A 124 -11.62 -8.84 -15.50
C MET A 124 -12.57 -8.47 -16.65
N GLY A 125 -12.10 -7.76 -17.68
CA GLY A 125 -12.93 -7.44 -18.85
C GLY A 125 -13.09 -8.60 -19.83
N ASP A 126 -12.29 -9.65 -19.69
CA ASP A 126 -12.35 -10.85 -20.53
C ASP A 126 -13.33 -11.91 -19.98
N VAL A 127 -13.81 -11.72 -18.74
CA VAL A 127 -14.69 -12.64 -17.99
C VAL A 127 -16.09 -12.04 -17.91
#